data_AF-A0A7Z9Y899-F1
#
_entry.id   AF-A0A7Z9Y899-F1
#
_cell.length_a   1.000
_cell.length_b   1.000
_cell.length_c   1.000
_cell.angle_alpha   90.00
_cell.angle_beta   90.00
_cell.angle_gamma   90.00
#
_symmetry.space_group_name_H-M   'P 1'
#
loop_
_entity.id
_entity.type
_entity.pdbx_description
1 polymer ?
#
loop_
_entity_poly.entity_id
_entity_poly.type
_entity_poly.pdbx_seq_one_letter_code
_entity_poly.pdbx_strand_id
1 'polypeptide(L)'
;MPGNWVVRRLIAMFTHIDISVLNRLAMWYYTCNMIGARWLFGWGVGCYPLAYPQFVPVDGVRMIFLHPHNWYLHLSAEMGIVGATFWFAFIIMALAIGWQRLKADADARNSNGIAQLYRLAAWSGCIGFMVGSVSNSEWEIPAIMIAFFTLLAIASGGAYPASAHQRGEGQLSILRNHSSAFARMMQWCIGVTIGLLFATTVIRWDIANFAFALGIAQRNTVQGIKWLQRASRWDSRNAYYHAQLALISFRTLNDGLTARRHYRRALKCYPYDGVYYHNLAWLHLLDWRDAVGSWNITAISIPSHKRERAVSAGMRAVAYFRKALRYDPANPRYRTCLLIAQALAEEARGDIGRATELCKRALKADWFPAWLPNHTAKLLRAEGRFSEANRLARLHRGAQSKHLGANGLPFRYHLPVRYRRIGVVDEAIVIEH
;
A
#
# COMPACT_ATOMS: atom_id res chain seq x y z
N MET A 1 16.66 -1.93 -18.28
CA MET A 1 16.91 -1.25 -19.57
C MET A 1 15.82 -0.20 -19.80
N PRO A 2 16.17 1.11 -19.82
CA PRO A 2 15.23 2.18 -20.16
C PRO A 2 15.15 2.30 -21.69
N GLY A 3 13.97 2.13 -22.27
CA GLY A 3 13.77 2.21 -23.73
C GLY A 3 12.51 1.53 -24.25
N ASN A 4 11.93 0.61 -23.48
CA ASN A 4 10.76 -0.16 -23.92
C ASN A 4 9.41 0.44 -23.49
N TRP A 5 9.36 1.72 -23.09
CA TRP A 5 8.14 2.33 -22.57
C TRP A 5 7.03 2.45 -23.61
N VAL A 6 7.36 2.79 -24.85
CA VAL A 6 6.38 2.92 -25.95
C VAL A 6 5.80 1.55 -26.32
N VAL A 7 6.65 0.54 -26.48
CA VAL A 7 6.23 -0.84 -26.75
C VAL A 7 5.40 -1.40 -25.59
N ARG A 8 5.81 -1.15 -24.34
CA ARG A 8 5.00 -1.50 -23.15
C ARG A 8 3.67 -0.74 -23.11
N ARG A 9 3.61 0.51 -23.58
CA ARG A 9 2.37 1.31 -23.63
C ARG A 9 1.41 0.79 -24.71
N LEU A 10 1.94 0.44 -25.88
CA LEU A 10 1.17 -0.17 -26.97
C LEU A 10 0.68 -1.56 -26.57
N ILE A 11 1.55 -2.40 -25.99
CA ILE A 11 1.14 -3.69 -25.43
C ILE A 11 0.08 -3.49 -24.35
N ALA A 12 0.21 -2.51 -23.45
CA ALA A 12 -0.81 -2.24 -22.42
C ALA A 12 -2.15 -1.70 -22.97
N MET A 13 -2.16 -1.12 -24.18
CA MET A 13 -3.41 -0.74 -24.87
C MET A 13 -4.13 -1.94 -25.49
N PHE A 14 -3.38 -2.97 -25.94
CA PHE A 14 -3.94 -4.15 -26.62
C PHE A 14 -4.01 -5.42 -25.74
N THR A 15 -3.27 -5.45 -24.63
CA THR A 15 -3.37 -6.45 -23.58
C THR A 15 -4.09 -5.78 -22.43
N HIS A 16 -5.24 -6.29 -22.02
CA HIS A 16 -6.06 -5.75 -20.93
C HIS A 16 -5.32 -5.76 -19.57
N ILE A 17 -4.35 -4.87 -19.39
CA ILE A 17 -3.89 -4.35 -18.09
C ILE A 17 -4.72 -3.10 -17.73
N ASP A 18 -5.83 -2.87 -18.44
CA ASP A 18 -6.90 -2.03 -17.95
C ASP A 18 -7.56 -2.70 -16.76
N ILE A 19 -7.69 -1.95 -15.66
CA ILE A 19 -8.66 -2.26 -14.62
C ILE A 19 -10.01 -2.42 -15.33
N SER A 20 -10.54 -3.65 -15.35
CA SER A 20 -11.79 -3.97 -16.03
C SER A 20 -12.90 -2.98 -15.65
N VAL A 21 -13.85 -2.73 -16.54
CA VAL A 21 -15.00 -1.84 -16.26
C VAL A 21 -15.67 -2.20 -14.93
N LEU A 22 -15.82 -3.50 -14.66
CA LEU A 22 -16.33 -4.01 -13.37
C LEU A 22 -15.49 -3.58 -12.17
N ASN A 23 -14.15 -3.60 -12.27
CA ASN A 23 -13.30 -3.10 -11.20
C ASN A 23 -13.38 -1.58 -11.04
N ARG A 24 -13.55 -0.80 -12.13
CA ARG A 24 -13.76 0.65 -12.04
C ARG A 24 -15.09 0.97 -11.34
N LEU A 25 -16.16 0.28 -11.70
CA LEU A 25 -17.47 0.41 -11.05
C LEU A 25 -17.42 0.02 -9.57
N ALA A 26 -16.75 -1.07 -9.23
CA ALA A 26 -16.53 -1.46 -7.84
C ALA A 26 -15.73 -0.40 -7.07
N MET A 27 -14.69 0.15 -7.70
CA MET A 27 -13.89 1.23 -7.13
C MET A 27 -14.74 2.47 -6.87
N TRP A 28 -15.53 2.92 -7.84
CA TRP A 28 -16.44 4.05 -7.70
C TRP A 28 -17.45 3.83 -6.58
N TYR A 29 -18.01 2.62 -6.47
CA TYR A 29 -18.91 2.27 -5.38
C TYR A 29 -18.25 2.44 -4.00
N TYR A 30 -17.02 1.93 -3.82
CA TYR A 30 -16.29 2.09 -2.55
C TYR A 30 -15.86 3.54 -2.31
N THR A 31 -15.53 4.29 -3.36
CA THR A 31 -15.27 5.73 -3.27
C THR A 31 -16.50 6.51 -2.84
N CYS A 32 -17.68 6.17 -3.34
CA CYS A 32 -18.94 6.78 -2.89
C CYS A 32 -19.19 6.52 -1.40
N ASN A 33 -18.90 5.31 -0.90
CA ASN A 33 -18.96 5.01 0.53
C ASN A 33 -17.94 5.83 1.33
N MET A 34 -16.74 6.01 0.79
CA MET A 34 -15.69 6.86 1.37
C MET A 34 -16.14 8.33 1.46
N ILE A 35 -16.75 8.86 0.40
CA ILE A 35 -17.35 10.21 0.38
C ILE A 35 -18.45 10.29 1.45
N GLY A 36 -19.37 9.32 1.49
CA GLY A 36 -20.46 9.29 2.46
C GLY A 36 -19.99 9.36 3.92
N ALA A 37 -18.85 8.74 4.25
CA ALA A 37 -18.28 8.79 5.59
C ALA A 37 -17.77 10.18 6.03
N ARG A 38 -17.36 11.04 5.09
CA ARG A 38 -16.88 12.41 5.35
C ARG A 38 -17.27 13.36 4.23
N TRP A 39 -18.57 13.49 4.00
CA TRP A 39 -19.09 14.17 2.81
C TRP A 39 -18.81 15.69 2.78
N LEU A 40 -18.66 16.35 3.94
CA LEU A 40 -18.53 17.80 4.00
C LEU A 40 -17.12 18.30 3.62
N PHE A 41 -16.09 17.85 4.34
CA PHE A 41 -14.69 18.28 4.14
C PHE A 41 -13.78 17.21 3.54
N GLY A 42 -14.28 15.99 3.31
CA GLY A 42 -13.50 14.89 2.78
C GLY A 42 -12.48 14.33 3.76
N TRP A 43 -11.53 13.58 3.23
CA TRP A 43 -10.48 12.90 3.97
C TRP A 43 -9.14 13.65 4.03
N GLY A 44 -9.03 14.77 3.31
CA GLY A 44 -7.79 15.54 3.11
C GLY A 44 -7.15 15.23 1.76
N VAL A 45 -6.49 16.23 1.17
CA VAL A 45 -5.77 16.12 -0.10
C VAL A 45 -4.65 15.08 0.01
N GLY A 46 -4.53 14.21 -0.99
CA GLY A 46 -3.56 13.10 -1.02
C GLY A 46 -3.88 11.92 -0.09
N CYS A 47 -5.01 11.96 0.63
CA CYS A 47 -5.38 10.92 1.59
C CYS A 47 -6.20 9.77 0.96
N TYR A 48 -6.57 9.86 -0.31
CA TYR A 48 -7.32 8.82 -1.02
C TYR A 48 -6.75 7.40 -0.84
N PRO A 49 -5.47 7.11 -1.17
CA PRO A 49 -4.89 5.77 -1.02
C PRO A 49 -4.80 5.27 0.42
N LEU A 50 -4.96 6.16 1.42
CA LEU A 50 -4.90 5.82 2.85
C LEU A 50 -6.27 5.48 3.43
N ALA A 51 -7.30 6.20 3.01
CA ALA A 51 -8.67 6.01 3.48
C ALA A 51 -9.39 4.91 2.68
N TYR A 52 -9.18 4.86 1.36
CA TYR A 52 -9.87 3.94 0.46
C TYR A 52 -9.87 2.46 0.90
N PRO A 53 -8.74 1.86 1.38
CA PRO A 53 -8.72 0.45 1.79
C PRO A 53 -9.69 0.09 2.92
N GLN A 54 -10.16 1.07 3.70
CA GLN A 54 -11.13 0.84 4.80
C GLN A 54 -12.55 0.54 4.27
N PHE A 55 -12.85 1.00 3.05
CA PHE A 55 -14.16 0.84 2.40
C PHE A 55 -14.23 -0.38 1.50
N VAL A 56 -13.10 -1.08 1.29
CA VAL A 56 -13.03 -2.30 0.48
C VAL A 56 -13.38 -3.52 1.35
N PRO A 57 -14.33 -4.37 0.93
CA PRO A 57 -14.68 -5.62 1.62
C PRO A 57 -13.46 -6.51 1.88
N VAL A 58 -13.55 -7.38 2.88
CA VAL A 58 -12.46 -8.28 3.27
C VAL A 58 -12.09 -9.24 2.14
N ASP A 59 -13.07 -9.64 1.32
CA ASP A 59 -12.89 -10.52 0.16
C ASP A 59 -12.58 -9.75 -1.14
N GLY A 60 -12.58 -8.42 -1.08
CA GLY A 60 -12.25 -7.56 -2.22
C GLY A 60 -10.74 -7.52 -2.46
N VAL A 61 -10.34 -7.29 -3.71
CA VAL A 61 -8.93 -7.03 -3.99
C VAL A 61 -8.53 -5.70 -3.36
N ARG A 62 -7.89 -5.76 -2.20
CA ARG A 62 -7.30 -4.61 -1.50
C ARG A 62 -5.98 -4.18 -2.13
N MET A 63 -6.01 -3.79 -3.40
CA MET A 63 -4.93 -2.98 -3.97
C MET A 63 -5.02 -1.57 -3.40
N ILE A 64 -3.86 -0.96 -3.15
CA ILE A 64 -3.82 0.48 -2.93
C ILE A 64 -3.90 1.14 -4.30
N PHE A 65 -5.11 1.58 -4.66
CA PHE A 65 -5.29 2.46 -5.80
C PHE A 65 -4.94 3.89 -5.40
N LEU A 66 -4.17 4.56 -6.25
CA LEU A 66 -3.81 5.97 -6.04
C LEU A 66 -4.99 6.90 -6.31
N HIS A 67 -5.90 6.49 -7.19
CA HIS A 67 -7.03 7.31 -7.64
C HIS A 67 -8.20 6.42 -8.14
N PRO A 68 -9.46 6.92 -8.08
CA PRO A 68 -10.66 6.19 -8.50
C PRO A 68 -10.86 6.03 -10.02
N HIS A 69 -9.94 6.51 -10.87
CA HIS A 69 -10.19 6.63 -12.32
C HIS A 69 -11.45 7.43 -12.65
N ASN A 70 -11.72 8.43 -11.82
CA ASN A 70 -12.76 9.44 -12.00
C ASN A 70 -12.36 10.62 -11.12
N TRP A 71 -11.91 11.70 -11.75
CA TRP A 71 -11.38 12.84 -11.01
C TRP A 71 -12.42 13.46 -10.07
N TYR A 72 -13.68 13.50 -10.47
CA TYR A 72 -14.76 14.10 -9.67
C TYR A 72 -15.02 13.32 -8.38
N LEU A 73 -14.98 11.99 -8.45
CA LEU A 73 -15.06 11.14 -7.26
C LEU A 73 -13.81 11.30 -6.39
N HIS A 74 -12.63 11.44 -6.98
CA HIS A 74 -11.39 11.68 -6.24
C HIS A 74 -11.45 12.99 -5.46
N LEU A 75 -11.74 14.08 -6.16
CA LEU A 75 -11.87 15.43 -5.60
C LEU A 75 -12.88 15.44 -4.46
N SER A 76 -14.04 14.82 -4.67
CA SER A 76 -15.10 14.74 -3.65
C SER A 76 -14.69 13.88 -2.44
N ALA A 77 -13.92 12.80 -2.66
CA ALA A 77 -13.45 11.94 -1.57
C ALA A 77 -12.40 12.65 -0.70
N GLU A 78 -11.55 13.47 -1.30
CA GLU A 78 -10.47 14.16 -0.58
C GLU A 78 -10.90 15.49 0.04
N MET A 79 -11.66 16.31 -0.70
CA MET A 79 -11.99 17.68 -0.27
C MET A 79 -13.47 17.85 0.13
N GLY A 80 -14.28 16.79 0.00
CA GLY A 80 -15.71 16.83 0.28
C GLY A 80 -16.47 17.73 -0.68
N ILE A 81 -17.75 17.93 -0.38
CA ILE A 81 -18.62 18.79 -1.19
C ILE A 81 -18.14 20.24 -1.17
N VAL A 82 -17.56 20.72 -0.07
CA VAL A 82 -17.08 22.11 0.04
C VAL A 82 -15.95 22.36 -0.96
N GLY A 83 -14.91 21.51 -0.96
CA GLY A 83 -13.81 21.66 -1.91
C GLY A 83 -14.25 21.44 -3.35
N ALA A 84 -15.13 20.47 -3.59
CA ALA A 84 -15.70 20.24 -4.91
C ALA A 84 -16.46 21.48 -5.42
N THR A 85 -17.31 22.11 -4.60
CA THR A 85 -18.05 23.31 -4.98
C THR A 85 -17.12 24.47 -5.34
N PHE A 86 -16.08 24.74 -4.54
CA PHE A 86 -15.12 25.80 -4.87
C PHE A 86 -14.38 25.53 -6.19
N TRP A 87 -13.98 24.28 -6.40
CA TRP A 87 -13.29 23.89 -7.61
C TRP A 87 -14.19 24.02 -8.85
N PHE A 88 -15.42 23.51 -8.79
CA PHE A 88 -16.38 23.64 -9.88
C PHE A 88 -16.77 25.10 -10.13
N ALA A 89 -16.99 25.89 -9.08
CA ALA A 89 -17.28 27.32 -9.21
C ALA A 89 -16.16 28.06 -9.93
N PHE A 90 -14.90 27.78 -9.57
CA PHE A 90 -13.74 28.36 -10.24
C PHE A 90 -13.70 27.99 -11.73
N ILE A 91 -13.83 26.70 -12.07
CA ILE A 91 -13.76 26.23 -13.46
C ILE A 91 -14.93 26.79 -14.29
N ILE A 92 -16.16 26.75 -13.77
CA ILE A 92 -17.35 27.27 -14.45
C ILE A 92 -17.21 28.78 -14.68
N MET A 93 -16.75 29.53 -13.68
CA MET A 93 -16.52 30.97 -13.83
C MET A 93 -15.47 31.27 -14.91
N ALA A 94 -14.35 30.55 -14.92
CA ALA A 94 -13.30 30.73 -15.92
C ALA A 94 -13.80 30.41 -17.34
N LEU A 95 -14.57 29.34 -17.51
CA LEU A 95 -15.16 28.97 -18.79
C LEU A 95 -16.26 29.94 -19.23
N ALA A 96 -17.06 30.47 -18.30
CA ALA A 96 -18.07 31.49 -18.58
C ALA A 96 -17.44 32.80 -19.04
N ILE A 97 -16.34 33.23 -18.39
CA ILE A 97 -15.54 34.38 -18.82
C ILE A 97 -14.98 34.12 -20.23
N GLY A 98 -14.40 32.95 -20.48
CA GLY A 98 -13.89 32.58 -21.81
C GLY A 98 -14.98 32.62 -22.89
N TRP A 99 -16.18 32.14 -22.56
CA TRP A 99 -17.34 32.19 -23.47
C TRP A 99 -17.81 33.61 -23.77
N GLN A 100 -17.90 34.47 -22.75
CA GLN A 100 -18.23 35.89 -22.93
C GLN A 100 -17.21 36.60 -23.82
N ARG A 101 -15.93 36.26 -23.69
CA ARG A 101 -14.84 36.79 -24.55
C ARG A 101 -14.97 36.32 -25.99
N LEU A 102 -15.29 35.04 -26.21
CA LEU A 102 -15.53 34.50 -27.55
C LEU A 102 -16.68 35.22 -28.26
N LYS A 103 -17.77 35.52 -27.54
CA LYS A 103 -18.88 36.33 -28.07
C LYS A 103 -18.43 37.74 -28.44
N ALA A 104 -17.72 38.41 -27.54
CA ALA A 104 -17.19 39.76 -27.80
C ALA A 104 -16.22 39.80 -29.00
N ASP A 105 -15.37 38.79 -29.16
CA ASP A 105 -14.44 38.67 -30.30
C ASP A 105 -15.18 38.42 -31.62
N ALA A 106 -16.32 37.74 -31.59
CA ALA A 106 -17.18 37.50 -32.75
C ALA A 106 -17.96 38.75 -33.19
N ASP A 107 -18.38 39.58 -32.23
CA ASP A 107 -19.08 40.84 -32.50
C ASP A 107 -18.12 41.95 -32.97
N ALA A 108 -16.83 41.84 -32.64
CA ALA A 108 -15.81 42.81 -33.01
C ALA A 108 -15.41 42.69 -34.50
N ARG A 109 -15.86 43.63 -35.33
CA ARG A 109 -15.61 43.70 -36.79
C ARG A 109 -14.12 43.79 -37.22
N ASN A 110 -13.18 43.90 -36.29
CA ASN A 110 -11.75 44.11 -36.55
C ASN A 110 -10.84 43.20 -35.69
N SER A 111 -11.35 42.06 -35.21
CA SER A 111 -10.58 41.12 -34.41
C SER A 111 -9.60 40.30 -35.26
N ASN A 112 -8.41 40.06 -34.72
CA ASN A 112 -7.43 39.15 -35.35
C ASN A 112 -8.02 37.73 -35.38
N GLY A 113 -8.56 37.29 -36.52
CA GLY A 113 -9.27 36.01 -36.65
C GLY A 113 -8.45 34.79 -36.18
N ILE A 114 -7.11 34.84 -36.32
CA ILE A 114 -6.20 33.80 -35.81
C ILE A 114 -6.24 33.70 -34.27
N ALA A 115 -6.26 34.83 -33.57
CA ALA A 115 -6.32 34.85 -32.10
C ALA A 115 -7.67 34.32 -31.58
N GLN A 116 -8.76 34.64 -32.29
CA GLN A 116 -10.08 34.10 -31.99
C GLN A 116 -10.13 32.58 -32.15
N LEU A 117 -9.51 32.04 -33.21
CA LEU A 117 -9.41 30.59 -33.43
C LEU A 117 -8.64 29.89 -32.31
N TYR A 118 -7.51 30.44 -31.86
CA TYR A 118 -6.76 29.88 -30.74
C TYR A 118 -7.57 29.91 -29.44
N ARG A 119 -8.31 30.99 -29.17
CA ARG A 119 -9.19 31.09 -28.00
C ARG A 119 -10.31 30.05 -28.06
N LEU A 120 -10.95 29.89 -29.21
CA LEU A 120 -12.03 28.91 -29.41
C LEU A 120 -11.50 27.49 -29.24
N ALA A 121 -10.33 27.19 -29.81
CA ALA A 121 -9.67 25.90 -29.67
C ALA A 121 -9.30 25.60 -28.20
N ALA A 122 -8.76 26.59 -27.49
CA ALA A 122 -8.42 26.45 -26.08
C ALA A 122 -9.66 26.22 -25.20
N TRP A 123 -10.74 26.98 -25.42
CA TRP A 123 -12.00 26.82 -24.70
C TRP A 123 -12.62 25.44 -24.96
N SER A 124 -12.68 25.02 -26.22
CA SER A 124 -13.20 23.70 -26.62
C SER A 124 -12.34 22.56 -26.04
N GLY A 125 -11.01 22.73 -26.01
CA GLY A 125 -10.09 21.79 -25.38
C GLY A 125 -10.32 21.64 -23.88
N CYS A 126 -10.57 22.75 -23.17
CA CYS A 126 -10.93 22.70 -21.75
C CYS A 126 -12.25 21.94 -21.53
N ILE A 127 -13.29 22.17 -22.35
CA ILE A 127 -14.55 21.44 -22.26
C ILE A 127 -14.35 19.94 -22.52
N GLY A 128 -13.65 19.58 -23.59
CA GLY A 128 -13.35 18.19 -23.92
C GLY A 128 -12.59 17.47 -22.80
N PHE A 129 -11.62 18.15 -22.20
CA PHE A 129 -10.85 17.63 -21.06
C PHE A 129 -11.73 17.38 -19.82
N MET A 130 -12.64 18.30 -19.52
CA MET A 130 -13.61 18.14 -18.42
C MET A 130 -14.51 16.92 -18.67
N VAL A 131 -15.00 16.73 -19.89
CA VAL A 131 -15.81 15.53 -20.22
C VAL A 131 -14.99 14.25 -20.07
N GLY A 132 -13.75 14.22 -20.57
CA GLY A 132 -12.87 13.04 -20.44
C GLY A 132 -12.50 12.69 -19.00
N SER A 133 -12.45 13.69 -18.12
CA SER A 133 -12.14 13.53 -16.69
C SER A 133 -13.18 12.73 -15.90
N VAL A 134 -14.37 12.47 -16.47
CA VAL A 134 -15.38 11.59 -15.85
C VAL A 134 -14.88 10.15 -15.74
N SER A 135 -14.12 9.69 -16.74
CA SER A 135 -13.66 8.30 -16.83
C SER A 135 -12.19 8.11 -16.48
N ASN A 136 -11.48 9.19 -16.18
CA ASN A 136 -10.04 9.21 -15.99
C ASN A 136 -9.60 10.06 -14.79
N SER A 137 -8.35 9.89 -14.38
CA SER A 137 -7.69 10.65 -13.31
C SER A 137 -6.50 11.46 -13.86
N GLU A 138 -6.65 12.03 -15.07
CA GLU A 138 -5.59 12.73 -15.80
C GLU A 138 -5.03 13.96 -15.07
N TRP A 139 -5.82 14.55 -14.17
CA TRP A 139 -5.42 15.66 -13.30
C TRP A 139 -4.24 15.34 -12.37
N GLU A 140 -4.00 14.05 -12.09
CA GLU A 140 -2.86 13.58 -11.32
C GLU A 140 -1.53 13.71 -12.08
N ILE A 141 -1.56 13.90 -13.39
CA ILE A 141 -0.37 14.06 -14.22
C ILE A 141 -0.04 15.56 -14.30
N PRO A 142 1.04 16.03 -13.65
CA PRO A 142 1.31 17.47 -13.55
C PRO A 142 1.43 18.17 -14.90
N ALA A 143 2.00 17.49 -15.90
CA ALA A 143 2.11 18.02 -17.26
C ALA A 143 0.75 18.30 -17.90
N ILE A 144 -0.23 17.42 -17.70
CA ILE A 144 -1.59 17.60 -18.23
C ILE A 144 -2.30 18.73 -17.49
N MET A 145 -2.15 18.79 -16.16
CA MET A 145 -2.71 19.86 -15.34
C MET A 145 -2.18 21.23 -15.79
N ILE A 146 -0.86 21.36 -16.01
CA ILE A 146 -0.25 22.61 -16.49
C ILE A 146 -0.77 22.97 -17.89
N ALA A 147 -0.87 21.99 -18.80
CA ALA A 147 -1.43 22.23 -20.13
C ALA A 147 -2.88 22.72 -20.05
N PHE A 148 -3.72 22.08 -19.22
CA PHE A 148 -5.10 22.49 -19.00
C PHE A 148 -5.18 23.94 -18.50
N PHE A 149 -4.43 24.30 -17.45
CA PHE A 149 -4.47 25.66 -16.92
C PHE A 149 -3.91 26.71 -17.90
N THR A 150 -2.95 26.32 -18.74
CA THR A 150 -2.45 27.16 -19.82
C THR A 150 -3.53 27.42 -20.87
N LEU A 151 -4.26 26.38 -21.30
CA LEU A 151 -5.40 26.52 -22.21
C LEU A 151 -6.52 27.34 -21.57
N LEU A 152 -6.82 27.12 -20.29
CA LEU A 152 -7.82 27.88 -19.57
C LEU A 152 -7.45 29.36 -19.51
N ALA A 153 -6.17 29.68 -19.27
CA ALA A 153 -5.66 31.05 -19.28
C ALA A 153 -5.75 31.70 -20.67
N ILE A 154 -5.47 30.97 -21.75
CA ILE A 154 -5.65 31.46 -23.13
C ILE A 154 -7.14 31.69 -23.43
N ALA A 155 -8.00 30.76 -23.02
CA ALA A 155 -9.44 30.85 -23.21
C ALA A 155 -10.05 32.06 -22.50
N SER A 156 -9.67 32.30 -21.22
CA SER A 156 -10.21 33.39 -20.40
C SER A 156 -9.44 34.71 -20.47
N GLY A 157 -8.20 34.70 -20.99
CA GLY A 157 -7.28 35.85 -20.96
C GLY A 157 -7.56 36.86 -22.07
N GLY A 158 -7.58 38.16 -21.76
CA GLY A 158 -7.76 39.22 -22.76
C GLY A 158 -6.44 39.92 -23.09
N ALA A 159 -6.19 40.22 -24.37
CA ALA A 159 -5.30 41.32 -24.70
C ALA A 159 -5.98 42.62 -24.25
N TYR A 160 -5.31 43.44 -23.43
CA TYR A 160 -5.80 44.78 -23.13
C TYR A 160 -5.79 45.58 -24.44
N PRO A 161 -6.95 46.06 -24.95
CA PRO A 161 -6.91 47.00 -26.04
C PRO A 161 -6.22 48.28 -25.54
N ALA A 162 -5.10 48.64 -26.16
CA ALA A 162 -4.34 49.86 -25.85
C ALA A 162 -5.20 51.14 -25.94
N SER A 163 -6.33 51.08 -26.64
CA SER A 163 -7.33 52.14 -26.78
C SER A 163 -8.25 52.35 -25.57
N ALA A 164 -8.23 51.48 -24.55
CA ALA A 164 -9.01 51.68 -23.33
C ALA A 164 -8.39 52.66 -22.32
N HIS A 165 -7.17 53.15 -22.57
CA HIS A 165 -6.49 54.10 -21.69
C HIS A 165 -7.20 55.48 -21.64
N GLN A 166 -8.12 55.79 -22.57
CA GLN A 166 -8.71 57.13 -22.69
C GLN A 166 -10.21 57.26 -22.32
N ARG A 167 -10.94 56.20 -21.95
CA ARG A 167 -12.42 56.31 -21.76
C ARG A 167 -13.04 55.71 -20.49
N GLY A 168 -12.30 55.45 -19.42
CA GLY A 168 -12.97 54.93 -18.22
C GLY A 168 -12.12 54.80 -16.97
N GLU A 169 -11.50 55.88 -16.51
CA GLU A 169 -10.71 55.89 -15.26
C GLU A 169 -11.54 55.44 -14.03
N GLY A 170 -12.85 55.69 -14.01
CA GLY A 170 -13.76 55.27 -12.93
C GLY A 170 -14.08 53.76 -12.90
N GLN A 171 -14.38 53.14 -14.04
CA GLN A 171 -14.71 51.70 -14.09
C GLN A 171 -13.46 50.80 -14.06
N LEU A 172 -12.34 51.28 -14.62
CA LEU A 172 -11.04 50.58 -14.58
C LEU A 172 -10.46 50.54 -13.16
N SER A 173 -10.67 51.57 -12.34
CA SER A 173 -10.20 51.56 -10.94
C SER A 173 -10.96 50.53 -10.09
N ILE A 174 -12.27 50.37 -10.31
CA ILE A 174 -13.13 49.37 -9.65
C ILE A 174 -12.68 47.95 -10.06
N LEU A 175 -12.55 47.66 -11.36
CA LEU A 175 -12.08 46.35 -11.85
C LEU A 175 -10.62 46.02 -11.44
N ARG A 176 -9.74 47.03 -11.37
CA ARG A 176 -8.36 46.90 -10.87
C ARG A 176 -8.33 46.63 -9.36
N ASN A 177 -9.23 47.25 -8.59
CA ASN A 177 -9.39 46.98 -7.17
C ASN A 177 -9.99 45.59 -6.90
N HIS A 178 -10.94 45.13 -7.71
CA HIS A 178 -11.51 43.78 -7.59
C HIS A 178 -10.52 42.67 -8.01
N SER A 179 -9.76 42.86 -9.09
CA SER A 179 -8.74 41.89 -9.53
C SER A 179 -7.55 41.83 -8.56
N SER A 180 -7.13 42.95 -7.97
CA SER A 180 -6.12 42.97 -6.90
C SER A 180 -6.64 42.43 -5.57
N ALA A 181 -7.92 42.62 -5.23
CA ALA A 181 -8.55 42.00 -4.07
C ALA A 181 -8.67 40.48 -4.25
N PHE A 182 -9.06 40.01 -5.43
CA PHE A 182 -9.11 38.57 -5.76
C PHE A 182 -7.71 37.95 -5.74
N ALA A 183 -6.70 38.63 -6.29
CA ALA A 183 -5.31 38.16 -6.23
C ALA A 183 -4.79 38.08 -4.78
N ARG A 184 -5.07 39.11 -3.95
CA ARG A 184 -4.73 39.10 -2.51
C ARG A 184 -5.46 38.00 -1.75
N MET A 185 -6.75 37.79 -2.04
CA MET A 185 -7.53 36.69 -1.45
C MET A 185 -6.94 35.34 -1.84
N MET A 186 -6.57 35.15 -3.11
CA MET A 186 -5.97 33.89 -3.57
C MET A 186 -4.59 33.65 -2.98
N GLN A 187 -3.76 34.69 -2.84
CA GLN A 187 -2.50 34.62 -2.10
C GLN A 187 -2.71 34.24 -0.63
N TRP A 188 -3.73 34.79 0.04
CA TRP A 188 -4.12 34.40 1.39
C TRP A 188 -4.63 32.97 1.46
N CYS A 189 -5.48 32.52 0.53
CA CYS A 189 -5.96 31.14 0.46
C CYS A 189 -4.81 30.16 0.22
N ILE A 190 -3.86 30.48 -0.66
CA ILE A 190 -2.66 29.68 -0.90
C ILE A 190 -1.79 29.66 0.36
N GLY A 191 -1.54 30.82 0.99
CA GLY A 191 -0.75 30.93 2.21
C GLY A 191 -1.36 30.18 3.39
N VAL A 192 -2.68 30.24 3.57
CA VAL A 192 -3.42 29.49 4.58
C VAL A 192 -3.45 28.00 4.26
N THR A 193 -3.60 27.62 2.99
CA THR A 193 -3.56 26.21 2.58
C THR A 193 -2.16 25.63 2.81
N ILE A 194 -1.10 26.35 2.43
CA ILE A 194 0.28 25.99 2.74
C ILE A 194 0.45 25.90 4.26
N GLY A 195 0.03 26.90 5.01
CA GLY A 195 0.09 26.91 6.49
C GLY A 195 -0.65 25.74 7.13
N LEU A 196 -1.82 25.36 6.62
CA LEU A 196 -2.59 24.20 7.05
C LEU A 196 -1.92 22.89 6.64
N LEU A 197 -1.32 22.79 5.45
CA LEU A 197 -0.49 21.64 5.07
C LEU A 197 0.74 21.49 5.98
N PHE A 198 1.35 22.61 6.39
CA PHE A 198 2.44 22.66 7.37
C PHE A 198 1.98 22.34 8.80
N ALA A 199 0.76 22.73 9.18
CA ALA A 199 0.19 22.49 10.51
C ALA A 199 -0.46 21.11 10.67
N THR A 200 -0.89 20.48 9.57
CA THR A 200 -1.58 19.18 9.58
C THR A 200 -0.63 18.00 9.46
N THR A 201 -1.18 16.79 9.64
CA THR A 201 -0.51 15.50 9.63
C THR A 201 0.25 15.16 8.34
N VAL A 202 0.09 15.93 7.27
CA VAL A 202 0.63 15.66 5.93
C VAL A 202 2.16 15.73 5.90
N ILE A 203 2.77 16.84 6.32
CA ILE A 203 4.25 16.95 6.31
C ILE A 203 4.90 15.95 7.26
N ARG A 204 4.30 15.72 8.43
CA ARG A 204 4.81 14.71 9.38
C ARG A 204 4.82 13.32 8.74
N TRP A 205 3.81 13.01 7.94
CA TRP A 205 3.69 11.74 7.22
C TRP A 205 4.68 11.65 6.06
N ASP A 206 4.89 12.73 5.31
CA ASP A 206 5.88 12.77 4.22
C ASP A 206 7.31 12.63 4.74
N ILE A 207 7.65 13.30 5.84
CA ILE A 207 8.95 13.13 6.52
C ILE A 207 9.11 11.68 7.01
N ALA A 208 8.05 11.08 7.56
CA ALA A 208 8.08 9.69 8.01
C ALA A 208 8.30 8.72 6.83
N ASN A 209 7.61 8.91 5.71
CA ASN A 209 7.76 8.09 4.52
C ASN A 209 9.11 8.26 3.83
N PHE A 210 9.64 9.48 3.79
CA PHE A 210 10.96 9.74 3.24
C PHE A 210 12.05 9.08 4.10
N ALA A 211 11.96 9.22 5.43
CA ALA A 211 12.83 8.51 6.36
C ALA A 211 12.70 6.98 6.21
N PHE A 212 11.48 6.49 5.95
CA PHE A 212 11.24 5.08 5.71
C PHE A 212 11.89 4.58 4.40
N ALA A 213 11.72 5.32 3.31
CA ALA A 213 12.31 4.99 2.01
C ALA A 213 13.84 4.97 2.08
N LEU A 214 14.45 5.97 2.73
CA LEU A 214 15.87 5.96 3.03
C LEU A 214 16.26 4.75 3.89
N GLY A 215 15.47 4.41 4.90
CA GLY A 215 15.73 3.26 5.76
C GLY A 215 15.80 1.93 5.02
N ILE A 216 14.95 1.72 4.01
CA ILE A 216 14.98 0.52 3.17
C ILE A 216 16.10 0.57 2.12
N ALA A 217 16.38 1.74 1.54
CA ALA A 217 17.36 1.87 0.47
C ALA A 217 18.81 1.73 0.95
N GLN A 218 19.07 1.85 2.25
CA GLN A 218 20.42 1.77 2.82
C GLN A 218 20.98 0.36 2.77
N ARG A 219 22.19 0.21 2.22
CA ARG A 219 22.95 -1.05 2.26
C ARG A 219 23.50 -1.36 3.67
N ASN A 220 23.75 -0.33 4.47
CA ASN A 220 24.19 -0.48 5.86
C ASN A 220 22.99 -0.65 6.79
N THR A 221 22.84 -1.85 7.37
CA THR A 221 21.75 -2.22 8.28
C THR A 221 21.62 -1.26 9.48
N VAL A 222 22.73 -0.84 10.08
CA VAL A 222 22.70 0.04 11.27
C VAL A 222 22.12 1.40 10.91
N GLN A 223 22.51 1.93 9.74
CA GLN A 223 22.00 3.21 9.25
C GLN A 223 20.54 3.09 8.81
N GLY A 224 20.16 2.00 8.17
CA GLY A 224 18.77 1.68 7.82
C GLY A 224 17.85 1.65 9.04
N ILE A 225 18.27 0.99 10.12
CA ILE A 225 17.53 0.95 11.39
C ILE A 225 17.35 2.36 11.98
N LYS A 226 18.38 3.21 11.98
CA LYS A 226 18.28 4.59 12.49
C LYS A 226 17.22 5.40 11.72
N TRP A 227 17.16 5.24 10.41
CA TRP A 227 16.16 5.88 9.56
C TRP A 227 14.75 5.36 9.81
N LEU A 228 14.57 4.05 9.95
CA LEU A 228 13.27 3.44 10.31
C LEU A 228 12.80 3.85 11.72
N GLN A 229 13.72 3.97 12.68
CA GLN A 229 13.43 4.52 14.00
C GLN A 229 13.04 6.00 13.92
N ARG A 230 13.61 6.77 13.00
CA ARG A 230 13.19 8.15 12.74
C ARG A 230 11.78 8.18 12.14
N ALA A 231 11.49 7.34 11.16
CA ALA A 231 10.15 7.21 10.58
C ALA A 231 9.08 6.90 11.64
N SER A 232 9.32 5.89 12.48
CA SER A 232 8.40 5.53 13.58
C SER A 232 8.23 6.60 14.67
N ARG A 233 9.16 7.55 14.80
CA ARG A 233 9.01 8.70 15.71
C ARG A 233 8.08 9.76 15.13
N TRP A 234 8.15 9.99 13.82
CA TRP A 234 7.32 10.96 13.11
C TRP A 234 5.88 10.47 12.94
N ASP A 235 5.71 9.18 12.61
CA ASP A 235 4.42 8.51 12.55
C ASP A 235 4.49 7.16 13.27
N SER A 236 4.03 7.18 14.52
CA SER A 236 4.04 6.01 15.41
C SER A 236 2.88 5.05 15.18
N ARG A 237 1.85 5.47 14.45
CA ARG A 237 0.61 4.71 14.19
C ARG A 237 0.73 3.80 12.98
N ASN A 238 1.80 3.94 12.20
CA ASN A 238 2.02 3.07 11.06
C ASN A 238 2.58 1.70 11.49
N ALA A 239 1.76 0.67 11.36
CA ALA A 239 2.11 -0.71 11.69
C ALA A 239 3.34 -1.21 10.91
N TYR A 240 3.55 -0.68 9.70
CA TYR A 240 4.55 -1.19 8.77
C TYR A 240 5.99 -0.84 9.18
N TYR A 241 6.20 0.35 9.74
CA TYR A 241 7.53 0.73 10.24
C TYR A 241 7.99 -0.21 11.36
N HIS A 242 7.06 -0.58 12.26
CA HIS A 242 7.33 -1.56 13.30
C HIS A 242 7.56 -2.95 12.70
N ALA A 243 6.78 -3.37 11.70
CA ALA A 243 6.99 -4.67 11.06
C ALA A 243 8.37 -4.79 10.39
N GLN A 244 8.86 -3.74 9.73
CA GLN A 244 10.19 -3.72 9.12
C GLN A 244 11.31 -3.71 10.15
N LEU A 245 11.19 -2.91 11.20
CA LEU A 245 12.12 -2.95 12.33
C LEU A 245 12.18 -4.37 12.93
N ALA A 246 11.03 -5.03 13.07
CA ALA A 246 10.99 -6.40 13.57
C ALA A 246 11.72 -7.39 12.65
N LEU A 247 11.52 -7.28 11.34
CA LEU A 247 12.13 -8.15 10.35
C LEU A 247 13.66 -8.00 10.31
N ILE A 248 14.15 -6.75 10.30
CA ILE A 248 15.59 -6.45 10.26
C ILE A 248 16.27 -6.88 11.56
N SER A 249 15.67 -6.58 12.72
CA SER A 249 16.19 -7.03 14.01
C SER A 249 16.31 -8.56 14.08
N PHE A 250 15.33 -9.27 13.52
CA PHE A 250 15.36 -10.73 13.51
C PHE A 250 16.39 -11.30 12.53
N ARG A 251 16.37 -10.85 11.27
CA ARG A 251 17.22 -11.46 10.22
C ARG A 251 18.68 -11.08 10.33
N THR A 252 18.96 -9.80 10.63
CA THR A 252 20.34 -9.28 10.56
C THR A 252 21.01 -9.26 11.93
N LEU A 253 20.24 -8.99 12.99
CA LEU A 253 20.80 -8.90 14.35
C LEU A 253 20.52 -10.15 15.19
N ASN A 254 19.76 -11.13 14.65
CA ASN A 254 19.32 -12.33 15.37
C ASN A 254 18.61 -12.02 16.71
N ASP A 255 18.01 -10.84 16.84
CA ASP A 255 17.33 -10.38 18.05
C ASP A 255 15.82 -10.67 17.98
N GLY A 256 15.46 -11.87 18.41
CA GLY A 256 14.06 -12.32 18.48
C GLY A 256 13.20 -11.55 19.49
N LEU A 257 13.79 -11.01 20.55
CA LEU A 257 13.06 -10.27 21.59
C LEU A 257 12.61 -8.90 21.07
N THR A 258 13.53 -8.16 20.44
CA THR A 258 13.20 -6.88 19.81
C THR A 258 12.23 -7.07 18.66
N ALA A 259 12.41 -8.13 17.85
CA ALA A 259 11.47 -8.46 16.79
C ALA A 259 10.04 -8.69 17.31
N ARG A 260 9.90 -9.48 18.39
CA ARG A 260 8.60 -9.74 19.03
C ARG A 260 7.94 -8.45 19.54
N ARG A 261 8.71 -7.57 20.17
CA ARG A 261 8.23 -6.26 20.66
C ARG A 261 7.69 -5.40 19.53
N HIS A 262 8.40 -5.34 18.40
CA HIS A 262 7.97 -4.56 17.25
C HIS A 262 6.76 -5.17 16.53
N TYR A 263 6.68 -6.49 16.35
CA TYR A 263 5.46 -7.10 15.80
C TYR A 263 4.23 -6.90 16.69
N ARG A 264 4.38 -6.92 18.02
CA ARG A 264 3.28 -6.57 18.95
C ARG A 264 2.84 -5.11 18.79
N ARG A 265 3.78 -4.18 18.56
CA ARG A 265 3.45 -2.77 18.24
C ARG A 265 2.74 -2.65 16.89
N ALA A 266 3.18 -3.40 15.88
CA ALA A 266 2.53 -3.47 14.58
C ALA A 266 1.07 -3.95 14.72
N LEU A 267 0.82 -4.99 15.52
CA LEU A 267 -0.54 -5.47 15.80
C LEU A 267 -1.42 -4.46 16.56
N LYS A 268 -0.84 -3.65 17.46
CA LYS A 268 -1.59 -2.56 18.12
C LYS A 268 -2.03 -1.49 17.12
N CYS A 269 -1.22 -1.25 16.09
CA CYS A 269 -1.50 -0.27 15.06
C CYS A 269 -2.48 -0.80 14.00
N TYR A 270 -2.31 -2.06 13.59
CA TYR A 270 -3.15 -2.71 12.59
C TYR A 270 -3.39 -4.19 12.95
N PRO A 271 -4.49 -4.50 13.63
CA PRO A 271 -4.76 -5.83 14.20
C PRO A 271 -5.33 -6.85 13.19
N TYR A 272 -5.52 -6.45 11.94
CA TYR A 272 -6.21 -7.27 10.93
C TYR A 272 -5.27 -7.97 9.94
N ASP A 273 -3.95 -7.75 10.03
CA ASP A 273 -2.99 -8.39 9.13
C ASP A 273 -2.56 -9.78 9.64
N GLY A 274 -2.99 -10.82 8.92
CA GLY A 274 -2.65 -12.21 9.22
C GLY A 274 -1.14 -12.48 9.25
N VAL A 275 -0.34 -11.71 8.50
CA VAL A 275 1.11 -11.93 8.40
C VAL A 275 1.84 -11.52 9.69
N TYR A 276 1.36 -10.51 10.43
CA TYR A 276 1.95 -10.17 11.75
C TYR A 276 1.74 -11.31 12.76
N TYR A 277 0.55 -11.92 12.76
CA TYR A 277 0.28 -13.10 13.57
C TYR A 277 1.15 -14.28 13.13
N HIS A 278 1.29 -14.51 11.82
CA HIS A 278 2.15 -15.56 11.27
C HIS A 278 3.61 -15.42 11.73
N ASN A 279 4.18 -14.22 11.64
CA ASN A 279 5.57 -13.96 12.04
C ASN A 279 5.76 -14.11 13.56
N LEU A 280 4.82 -13.64 14.37
CA LEU A 280 4.85 -13.88 15.82
C LEU A 280 4.75 -15.35 16.18
N ALA A 281 3.96 -16.14 15.44
CA ALA A 281 3.85 -17.57 15.65
C ALA A 281 5.20 -18.27 15.41
N TRP A 282 5.91 -17.92 14.34
CA TRP A 282 7.26 -18.44 14.08
C TRP A 282 8.27 -18.04 15.16
N LEU A 283 8.20 -16.81 15.69
CA LEU A 283 9.04 -16.42 16.83
C LEU A 283 8.74 -17.23 18.11
N HIS A 284 7.53 -17.78 18.25
CA HIS A 284 7.21 -18.70 19.33
C HIS A 284 7.63 -20.14 19.05
N LEU A 285 7.60 -20.58 17.79
CA LEU A 285 8.21 -21.85 17.41
C LEU A 285 9.73 -21.84 17.61
N LEU A 286 10.38 -20.68 17.51
CA LEU A 286 11.79 -20.55 17.92
C LEU A 286 12.00 -20.81 19.41
N ASP A 287 11.13 -20.28 20.28
CA ASP A 287 11.18 -20.59 21.71
C ASP A 287 11.02 -22.12 21.93
N TRP A 288 10.20 -22.79 21.11
CA TRP A 288 10.06 -24.25 21.13
C TRP A 288 11.37 -24.92 20.74
N ARG A 289 12.00 -24.50 19.63
CA ARG A 289 13.29 -25.03 19.16
C ARG A 289 14.37 -24.84 20.22
N ASP A 290 14.41 -23.69 20.87
CA ASP A 290 15.42 -23.38 21.88
C ASP A 290 15.20 -24.21 23.16
N ALA A 291 13.94 -24.53 23.51
CA ALA A 291 13.62 -25.45 24.60
C ALA A 291 14.02 -26.90 24.28
N VAL A 292 13.81 -27.36 23.05
CA VAL A 292 14.13 -28.72 22.59
C VAL A 292 15.61 -28.89 22.20
N GLY A 293 16.26 -27.81 21.82
CA GLY A 293 17.64 -27.72 21.33
C GLY A 293 17.78 -27.75 19.81
N SER A 294 16.92 -28.48 19.09
CA SER A 294 16.97 -28.58 17.63
C SER A 294 15.66 -29.06 17.03
N TRP A 295 15.36 -28.64 15.79
CA TRP A 295 14.26 -29.21 14.99
C TRP A 295 14.44 -30.71 14.69
N ASN A 296 15.67 -31.21 14.80
CA ASN A 296 15.96 -32.61 14.52
C ASN A 296 15.84 -33.50 15.77
N ILE A 297 15.54 -32.95 16.94
CA ILE A 297 15.37 -33.74 18.18
C ILE A 297 13.87 -33.85 18.47
N THR A 298 13.45 -34.99 19.02
CA THR A 298 12.06 -35.15 19.46
C THR A 298 11.88 -34.59 20.87
N ALA A 299 10.79 -33.87 21.13
CA ALA A 299 10.51 -33.26 22.44
C ALA A 299 10.23 -34.31 23.55
N ILE A 300 10.16 -35.59 23.18
CA ILE A 300 9.97 -36.70 24.11
C ILE A 300 11.31 -37.18 24.68
N SER A 301 12.42 -37.01 23.95
CA SER A 301 13.74 -37.42 24.43
C SER A 301 14.38 -36.41 25.39
N ILE A 302 13.73 -35.28 25.66
CA ILE A 302 14.23 -34.24 26.55
C ILE A 302 13.58 -34.30 27.94
N PRO A 303 14.24 -33.73 28.98
CA PRO A 303 13.70 -33.67 30.35
C PRO A 303 12.35 -32.95 30.45
N SER A 304 11.54 -33.33 31.43
CA SER A 304 10.18 -32.81 31.67
C SER A 304 10.10 -31.29 31.77
N HIS A 305 11.00 -30.65 32.52
CA HIS A 305 11.00 -29.18 32.68
C HIS A 305 11.24 -28.42 31.36
N LYS A 306 12.04 -28.97 30.43
CA LYS A 306 12.23 -28.37 29.09
C LYS A 306 11.02 -28.61 28.20
N ARG A 307 10.39 -29.78 28.36
CA ARG A 307 9.20 -30.18 27.64
C ARG A 307 8.01 -29.26 27.96
N GLU A 308 7.79 -28.87 29.20
CA GLU A 308 6.75 -27.90 29.58
C GLU A 308 6.91 -26.55 28.88
N ARG A 309 8.16 -26.04 28.78
CA ARG A 309 8.46 -24.82 28.03
C ARG A 309 8.14 -24.98 26.55
N ALA A 310 8.47 -26.13 25.96
CA ALA A 310 8.14 -26.45 24.58
C ALA A 310 6.61 -26.51 24.37
N VAL A 311 5.84 -27.13 25.26
CA VAL A 311 4.36 -27.13 25.19
C VAL A 311 3.81 -25.71 25.19
N SER A 312 4.26 -24.86 26.12
CA SER A 312 3.83 -23.46 26.21
C SER A 312 4.15 -22.68 24.93
N ALA A 313 5.35 -22.86 24.37
CA ALA A 313 5.78 -22.24 23.12
C ALA A 313 4.95 -22.69 21.92
N GLY A 314 4.75 -24.00 21.77
CA GLY A 314 3.92 -24.60 20.71
C GLY A 314 2.47 -24.11 20.76
N MET A 315 1.87 -24.11 21.96
CA MET A 315 0.48 -23.64 22.15
C MET A 315 0.31 -22.16 21.82
N ARG A 316 1.28 -21.32 22.18
CA ARG A 316 1.28 -19.91 21.74
C ARG A 316 1.34 -19.81 20.22
N ALA A 317 2.25 -20.53 19.58
CA ALA A 317 2.36 -20.54 18.12
C ALA A 317 1.05 -20.96 17.44
N VAL A 318 0.39 -22.03 17.93
CA VAL A 318 -0.93 -22.47 17.45
C VAL A 318 -1.97 -21.35 17.55
N ALA A 319 -2.04 -20.64 18.66
CA ALA A 319 -2.98 -19.53 18.84
C ALA A 319 -2.75 -18.40 17.82
N TYR A 320 -1.49 -18.04 17.56
CA TYR A 320 -1.14 -17.03 16.56
C TYR A 320 -1.41 -17.50 15.12
N PHE A 321 -1.07 -18.74 14.75
CA PHE A 321 -1.38 -19.26 13.41
C PHE A 321 -2.89 -19.39 13.15
N ARG A 322 -3.69 -19.73 14.17
CA ARG A 322 -5.17 -19.69 14.05
C ARG A 322 -5.68 -18.30 13.73
N LYS A 323 -5.12 -17.27 14.37
CA LYS A 323 -5.46 -15.87 14.07
C LYS A 323 -5.01 -15.49 12.65
N ALA A 324 -3.81 -15.88 12.24
CA ALA A 324 -3.32 -15.65 10.88
C ALA A 324 -4.25 -16.25 9.82
N LEU A 325 -4.67 -17.51 10.01
CA LEU A 325 -5.59 -18.20 9.10
C LEU A 325 -7.00 -17.61 9.12
N ARG A 326 -7.46 -17.08 10.26
CA ARG A 326 -8.76 -16.39 10.35
C ARG A 326 -8.80 -15.12 9.48
N TYR A 327 -7.71 -14.37 9.43
CA TYR A 327 -7.64 -13.14 8.64
C TYR A 327 -7.28 -13.37 7.17
N ASP A 328 -6.66 -14.51 6.83
CA ASP A 328 -6.34 -14.89 5.46
C ASP A 328 -6.59 -16.40 5.25
N PRO A 329 -7.86 -16.82 5.09
CA PRO A 329 -8.23 -18.24 5.00
C PRO A 329 -7.76 -18.91 3.71
N ALA A 330 -7.60 -18.12 2.63
CA ALA A 330 -7.23 -18.60 1.31
C ALA A 330 -5.74 -18.97 1.20
N ASN A 331 -4.92 -18.63 2.20
CA ASN A 331 -3.47 -18.81 2.15
C ASN A 331 -3.06 -20.23 2.60
N PRO A 332 -2.67 -21.12 1.65
CA PRO A 332 -2.42 -22.53 1.96
C PRO A 332 -1.24 -22.70 2.92
N ARG A 333 -0.26 -21.78 2.92
CA ARG A 333 0.89 -21.87 3.85
C ARG A 333 0.49 -21.66 5.30
N TYR A 334 -0.53 -20.84 5.60
CA TYR A 334 -0.98 -20.65 6.98
C TYR A 334 -1.60 -21.93 7.53
N ARG A 335 -2.31 -22.67 6.69
CA ARG A 335 -2.85 -23.98 7.03
C ARG A 335 -1.74 -24.98 7.34
N THR A 336 -0.69 -25.06 6.51
CA THR A 336 0.46 -25.92 6.77
C THR A 336 1.18 -25.52 8.07
N CYS A 337 1.44 -24.24 8.28
CA CYS A 337 2.14 -23.76 9.48
C CYS A 337 1.34 -24.05 10.76
N LEU A 338 0.01 -23.94 10.70
CA LEU A 338 -0.86 -24.33 11.80
C LEU A 338 -0.75 -25.83 12.11
N LEU A 339 -0.77 -26.71 11.09
CA LEU A 339 -0.59 -28.15 11.28
C LEU A 339 0.76 -28.47 11.93
N ILE A 340 1.84 -27.83 11.48
CA ILE A 340 3.18 -28.00 12.04
C ILE A 340 3.21 -27.56 13.51
N ALA A 341 2.68 -26.38 13.82
CA ALA A 341 2.66 -25.88 15.20
C ALA A 341 1.82 -26.77 16.13
N GLN A 342 0.72 -27.34 15.62
CA GLN A 342 -0.08 -28.31 16.37
C GLN A 342 0.71 -29.59 16.59
N ALA A 343 1.38 -30.12 15.56
CA ALA A 343 2.19 -31.33 15.69
C ALA A 343 3.26 -31.20 16.77
N LEU A 344 4.02 -30.10 16.76
CA LEU A 344 5.07 -29.82 17.74
C LEU A 344 4.53 -29.60 19.17
N ALA A 345 3.31 -29.07 19.29
CA ALA A 345 2.66 -28.89 20.59
C ALA A 345 2.17 -30.22 21.18
N GLU A 346 1.58 -31.10 20.36
CA GLU A 346 1.14 -32.44 20.79
C GLU A 346 2.33 -33.35 21.09
N GLU A 347 3.39 -33.26 20.29
CA GLU A 347 4.64 -33.98 20.54
C GLU A 347 5.23 -33.59 21.91
N ALA A 348 5.30 -32.29 22.20
CA ALA A 348 5.77 -31.81 23.49
C ALA A 348 4.82 -32.23 24.64
N ARG A 349 3.55 -32.52 24.39
CA ARG A 349 2.66 -33.10 25.42
C ARG A 349 2.86 -34.60 25.63
N GLY A 350 3.59 -35.25 24.74
CA GLY A 350 3.80 -36.71 24.75
C GLY A 350 2.84 -37.50 23.87
N ASP A 351 1.93 -36.84 23.13
CA ASP A 351 1.04 -37.51 22.17
C ASP A 351 1.74 -37.66 20.81
N ILE A 352 2.57 -38.71 20.71
CA ILE A 352 3.36 -39.01 19.51
C ILE A 352 2.46 -39.32 18.32
N GLY A 353 1.41 -40.13 18.55
CA GLY A 353 0.48 -40.58 17.52
C GLY A 353 -0.16 -39.41 16.78
N ARG A 354 -0.71 -38.46 17.55
CA ARG A 354 -1.33 -37.26 16.99
C ARG A 354 -0.31 -36.33 16.32
N ALA A 355 0.89 -36.19 16.91
CA ALA A 355 1.96 -35.39 16.31
C ALA A 355 2.41 -35.94 14.95
N THR A 356 2.61 -37.25 14.84
CA THR A 356 3.00 -37.93 13.60
C THR A 356 1.95 -37.75 12.51
N GLU A 357 0.67 -37.92 12.85
CA GLU A 357 -0.42 -37.75 11.89
C GLU A 357 -0.51 -36.31 11.36
N LEU A 358 -0.39 -35.31 12.25
CA LEU A 358 -0.36 -33.90 11.85
C LEU A 358 0.84 -33.56 10.96
N CYS A 359 2.03 -34.09 11.28
CA CYS A 359 3.22 -33.97 10.45
C CYS A 359 3.02 -34.59 9.05
N LYS A 360 2.46 -35.80 8.97
CA LYS A 360 2.12 -36.45 7.69
C LYS A 360 1.14 -35.63 6.86
N ARG A 361 0.14 -35.03 7.48
CA ARG A 361 -0.80 -34.12 6.80
C ARG A 361 -0.10 -32.86 6.30
N ALA A 362 0.82 -32.29 7.07
CA ALA A 362 1.60 -31.13 6.64
C ALA A 362 2.54 -31.45 5.46
N LEU A 363 3.10 -32.66 5.40
CA LEU A 363 3.94 -33.13 4.29
C LEU A 363 3.19 -33.31 2.96
N LYS A 364 1.86 -33.38 2.98
CA LYS A 364 1.02 -33.43 1.76
C LYS A 364 0.78 -32.04 1.14
N ALA A 365 1.18 -30.97 1.82
CA ALA A 365 0.98 -29.60 1.32
C ALA A 365 2.04 -29.21 0.29
N ASP A 366 1.72 -28.22 -0.56
CA ASP A 366 2.63 -27.68 -1.59
C ASP A 366 3.95 -27.13 -1.03
N TRP A 367 3.95 -26.75 0.24
CA TRP A 367 5.12 -26.17 0.89
C TRP A 367 5.21 -26.63 2.36
N PHE A 368 6.42 -27.04 2.78
CA PHE A 368 6.78 -27.36 4.17
C PHE A 368 8.27 -27.10 4.45
N PRO A 369 8.71 -26.98 5.71
CA PRO A 369 10.13 -26.80 6.06
C PRO A 369 10.98 -28.03 5.75
N ALA A 370 12.23 -27.83 5.32
CA ALA A 370 13.14 -28.93 4.96
C ALA A 370 13.49 -29.89 6.12
N TRP A 371 13.38 -29.44 7.37
CA TRP A 371 13.60 -30.29 8.55
C TRP A 371 12.40 -31.20 8.87
N LEU A 372 11.19 -30.86 8.40
CA LEU A 372 9.95 -31.55 8.77
C LEU A 372 9.95 -33.05 8.42
N PRO A 373 10.42 -33.49 7.24
CA PRO A 373 10.42 -34.92 6.92
C PRO A 373 11.35 -35.75 7.81
N ASN A 374 12.55 -35.23 8.09
CA ASN A 374 13.49 -35.89 8.98
C ASN A 374 12.96 -35.98 10.41
N HIS A 375 12.31 -34.90 10.87
CA HIS A 375 11.62 -34.89 12.16
C HIS A 375 10.48 -35.92 12.20
N THR A 376 9.64 -35.98 11.16
CA THR A 376 8.56 -36.95 11.04
C THR A 376 9.05 -38.39 11.02
N ALA A 377 10.18 -38.67 10.36
CA ALA A 377 10.80 -39.99 10.36
C ALA A 377 11.27 -40.41 11.77
N LYS A 378 11.70 -39.47 12.60
CA LYS A 378 12.06 -39.74 14.00
C LYS A 378 10.85 -40.03 14.88
N LEU A 379 9.75 -39.29 14.69
CA LEU A 379 8.48 -39.59 15.36
C LEU A 379 7.99 -41.00 15.02
N LEU A 380 8.04 -41.37 13.73
CA LEU A 380 7.69 -42.72 13.28
C LEU A 380 8.55 -43.82 13.91
N ARG A 381 9.85 -43.56 14.12
CA ARG A 381 10.73 -44.51 14.84
C ARG A 381 10.36 -44.60 16.32
N ALA A 382 9.99 -43.49 16.95
CA ALA A 382 9.52 -43.49 18.34
C ALA A 382 8.21 -44.28 18.52
N GLU A 383 7.37 -44.33 17.48
CA GLU A 383 6.16 -45.19 17.43
C GLU A 383 6.46 -46.65 17.07
N GLY A 384 7.71 -47.03 16.78
CA GLY A 384 8.06 -48.37 16.31
C GLY A 384 7.79 -48.64 14.82
N ARG A 385 7.41 -47.63 14.03
CA ARG A 385 7.12 -47.73 12.59
C ARG A 385 8.37 -47.55 11.72
N PHE A 386 9.34 -48.44 11.89
CA PHE A 386 10.67 -48.32 11.28
C PHE A 386 10.68 -48.37 9.74
N SER A 387 9.83 -49.20 9.13
CA SER A 387 9.73 -49.34 7.67
C SER A 387 9.30 -48.04 7.00
N GLU A 388 8.24 -47.40 7.52
CA GLU A 388 7.76 -46.10 7.05
C GLU A 388 8.78 -44.99 7.28
N ALA A 389 9.40 -44.96 8.45
CA ALA A 389 10.45 -43.98 8.76
C ALA A 389 11.61 -44.05 7.76
N ASN A 390 12.06 -45.26 7.41
CA ASN A 390 13.15 -45.48 6.46
C ASN A 390 12.76 -45.09 5.04
N ARG A 391 11.50 -45.33 4.63
CA ARG A 391 10.98 -44.87 3.33
C ARG A 391 10.98 -43.34 3.25
N LEU A 392 10.48 -42.66 4.29
CA LEU A 392 10.43 -41.20 4.34
C LEU A 392 11.85 -40.58 4.34
N ALA A 393 12.78 -41.15 5.10
CA ALA A 393 14.18 -40.70 5.15
C ALA A 393 14.95 -40.92 3.82
N ARG A 394 14.54 -41.89 2.98
CA ARG A 394 15.11 -42.11 1.64
C ARG A 394 14.56 -41.12 0.62
N LEU A 395 13.25 -40.87 0.62
CA LEU A 395 12.59 -39.90 -0.27
C LEU A 395 13.16 -38.49 -0.15
N HIS A 396 13.49 -38.05 1.07
CA HIS A 396 13.90 -36.65 1.29
C HIS A 396 15.41 -36.40 1.23
N ARG A 397 16.26 -37.43 1.28
CA ARG A 397 17.70 -37.28 0.99
C ARG A 397 17.96 -36.83 -0.45
N GLY A 398 17.04 -37.08 -1.38
CA GLY A 398 17.12 -36.62 -2.77
C GLY A 398 16.60 -35.19 -3.04
N ALA A 399 15.91 -34.56 -2.08
CA ALA A 399 15.22 -33.28 -2.29
C ALA A 399 15.94 -32.06 -1.65
N GLN A 400 17.15 -32.26 -1.12
CA GLN A 400 17.71 -31.39 -0.08
C GLN A 400 18.40 -30.08 -0.53
N SER A 401 18.31 -29.61 -1.78
CA SER A 401 19.14 -28.47 -2.23
C SER A 401 18.52 -27.38 -3.12
N LYS A 402 17.22 -27.09 -3.04
CA LYS A 402 16.68 -25.87 -3.66
C LYS A 402 16.08 -24.91 -2.62
N HIS A 403 16.92 -23.96 -2.21
CA HIS A 403 16.65 -22.73 -1.45
C HIS A 403 16.42 -22.83 0.06
N LEU A 404 17.49 -22.72 0.87
CA LEU A 404 17.38 -22.21 2.24
C LEU A 404 18.64 -21.43 2.65
N GLY A 405 18.45 -20.16 3.04
CA GLY A 405 19.44 -19.38 3.78
C GLY A 405 19.62 -19.90 5.22
N ALA A 406 20.73 -19.51 5.84
CA ALA A 406 21.42 -20.14 6.98
C ALA A 406 20.62 -20.55 8.24
N ASN A 407 19.35 -20.13 8.40
CA ASN A 407 18.55 -20.42 9.61
C ASN A 407 17.34 -21.36 9.40
N GLY A 408 17.10 -21.84 8.17
CA GLY A 408 16.09 -22.89 7.91
C GLY A 408 14.65 -22.54 8.32
N LEU A 409 14.34 -21.27 8.57
CA LEU A 409 13.02 -20.79 8.95
C LEU A 409 12.32 -20.12 7.77
N PRO A 410 11.03 -20.41 7.55
CA PRO A 410 10.25 -19.86 6.45
C PRO A 410 9.65 -18.52 6.85
N PHE A 411 10.48 -17.60 7.31
CA PHE A 411 10.02 -16.25 7.59
C PHE A 411 9.71 -15.56 6.27
N ARG A 412 8.42 -15.46 5.93
CA ARG A 412 7.97 -14.72 4.73
C ARG A 412 8.40 -13.27 4.85
N TYR A 413 8.90 -12.73 3.73
CA TYR A 413 9.06 -11.29 3.55
C TYR A 413 7.72 -10.61 3.82
N HIS A 414 7.76 -9.60 4.68
CA HIS A 414 6.68 -8.63 4.78
C HIS A 414 7.02 -7.52 3.80
N LEU A 415 6.40 -7.53 2.62
CA LEU A 415 6.22 -6.31 1.84
C LEU A 415 4.94 -5.65 2.32
N PRO A 416 4.85 -4.31 2.32
CA PRO A 416 3.64 -3.63 2.74
C PRO A 416 2.53 -4.03 1.77
N VAL A 417 1.30 -4.07 2.25
CA VAL A 417 0.10 -4.20 1.40
C VAL A 417 0.13 -3.19 0.23
N ARG A 418 0.82 -2.05 0.41
CA ARG A 418 1.06 -1.00 -0.60
C ARG A 418 1.79 -1.43 -1.88
N TYR A 419 2.51 -2.56 -1.89
CA TYR A 419 3.16 -3.08 -3.11
C TYR A 419 2.57 -4.38 -3.63
N ARG A 420 1.50 -4.91 -3.02
CA ARG A 420 0.98 -6.24 -3.38
C ARG A 420 0.30 -6.29 -4.76
N ARG A 421 0.10 -5.16 -5.45
CA ARG A 421 -0.32 -5.10 -6.87
C ARG A 421 0.05 -3.77 -7.57
N ILE A 422 1.33 -3.39 -7.56
CA ILE A 422 1.84 -2.49 -8.61
C ILE A 422 2.91 -3.27 -9.36
N GLY A 423 2.46 -4.09 -10.31
CA GLY A 423 3.24 -4.45 -11.50
C GLY A 423 4.56 -5.21 -11.32
N VAL A 424 4.74 -6.05 -10.30
CA VAL A 424 5.86 -7.01 -10.27
C VAL A 424 5.33 -8.38 -9.91
N VAL A 425 5.50 -9.32 -10.84
CA VAL A 425 5.44 -10.77 -10.63
C VAL A 425 6.27 -11.12 -9.40
N ASP A 426 5.87 -12.15 -8.66
CA ASP A 426 6.60 -12.79 -7.56
C ASP A 426 8.13 -12.59 -7.60
N GLU A 427 8.62 -11.48 -7.06
CA GLU A 427 10.02 -11.29 -6.76
C GLU A 427 10.09 -10.89 -5.30
N ALA A 428 10.48 -11.89 -4.50
CA ALA A 428 11.41 -11.64 -3.44
C ALA A 428 12.36 -10.52 -3.91
N ILE A 429 12.47 -9.45 -3.13
CA ILE A 429 13.74 -8.75 -3.10
C ILE A 429 14.71 -9.79 -2.51
N VAL A 430 15.25 -10.58 -3.43
CA VAL A 430 16.53 -11.22 -3.30
C VAL A 430 17.48 -10.04 -3.16
N ILE A 431 17.72 -9.62 -1.91
CA ILE A 431 19.02 -9.06 -1.60
C ILE A 431 19.93 -10.27 -1.69
N GLU A 432 20.38 -10.55 -2.91
CA GLU A 432 21.59 -11.31 -3.13
C GLU A 432 22.68 -10.53 -2.39
N HIS A 433 23.07 -11.05 -1.23
CA HIS A 433 24.45 -11.40 -0.87
C HIS A 433 24.44 -12.27 0.38
#